data_AF-A0A3N4L0U8-F1
#
_entry.id   AF-A0A3N4L0U8-F1
#
_cell.length_a   1.000
_cell.length_b   1.000
_cell.length_c   1.000
_cell.angle_alpha   90.00
_cell.angle_beta   90.00
_cell.angle_gamma   90.00
#
_symmetry.space_group_name_H-M   'P 1'
#
loop_
_entity.id
_entity.type
_entity.pdbx_description
1 polymer ?
#
loop_
_entity_poly.entity_id
_entity_poly.type
_entity_poly.pdbx_seq_one_letter_code
_entity_poly.pdbx_strand_id
1 'polypeptide(L)'
;MLFNPAKSFVSRIAGHAVRKPISSVPRVTAFPAALRIQQQQRGMASAGTKDYTVRDALNEALAEELERDEKVFIMGEEVAQYNGAYKVTKGLLDRFGDKRVIDTPITEHGFAGLGVGAALAGLNPVVEFMTWNFAMQAIDQIINSGAKTHYMSGGIQPCSITFRGPNGFASGVAAQHSQDYSAWYGSIPGLKVVTPWSAEDAKGLLKAAIRDPNPVMVLENELLYGQTFPMSEEAQKSDFVLPIGKAKVERVGKDLTIVTLSRCVGQALTAAENIKKKYGVEVEVINLRSVKPLDVETIIKSVKKTNHLIALESGFPSFGVSSEILALSMEYMFDFLDAPAQRITGAEVPTPYAIGLEALSFPDEALIEKKIVQLLRL
;
A
#
# COMPACT_ATOMS: atom_id res chain seq x y z
N MET A 1 7.55 -16.23 48.05
CA MET A 1 7.20 -17.21 49.10
C MET A 1 5.72 -17.50 48.97
N LEU A 2 5.43 -18.79 48.75
CA LEU A 2 4.10 -19.38 48.54
C LEU A 2 3.22 -19.25 49.79
N PHE A 3 1.91 -19.05 49.63
CA PHE A 3 0.89 -19.76 50.42
C PHE A 3 -0.51 -19.66 49.79
N ASN A 4 -1.09 -20.84 49.58
CA ASN A 4 -2.50 -21.22 49.38
C ASN A 4 -2.64 -22.54 50.20
N PRO A 5 -3.80 -23.15 50.54
CA PRO A 5 -5.22 -22.83 50.29
C PRO A 5 -6.24 -23.19 51.43
N ALA A 6 -7.54 -22.98 51.12
CA ALA A 6 -8.71 -23.85 51.39
C ALA A 6 -9.55 -23.83 52.71
N LYS A 7 -10.79 -23.30 52.57
CA LYS A 7 -12.16 -23.88 52.77
C LYS A 7 -12.58 -24.67 54.05
N SER A 8 -13.73 -24.27 54.64
CA SER A 8 -14.96 -25.09 54.92
C SER A 8 -16.18 -24.17 55.21
N PHE A 9 -17.35 -24.22 54.54
CA PHE A 9 -18.54 -25.11 54.69
C PHE A 9 -19.09 -25.12 56.15
N VAL A 10 -20.35 -24.86 56.55
CA VAL A 10 -21.76 -25.09 56.08
C VAL A 10 -22.70 -24.14 56.87
N SER A 11 -23.80 -23.55 56.35
CA SER A 11 -25.17 -24.06 56.56
C SER A 11 -26.28 -23.23 55.87
N ARG A 12 -27.19 -23.99 55.25
CA ARG A 12 -28.45 -23.67 54.56
C ARG A 12 -29.46 -22.86 55.41
N ILE A 13 -30.20 -21.96 54.75
CA ILE A 13 -31.67 -21.91 54.81
C ILE A 13 -32.21 -21.68 53.39
N ALA A 14 -33.17 -22.53 53.00
CA ALA A 14 -33.88 -22.47 51.73
C ALA A 14 -35.17 -21.65 51.89
N GLY A 15 -35.54 -20.90 50.85
CA GLY A 15 -36.83 -20.24 50.73
C GLY A 15 -37.13 -19.95 49.26
N HIS A 16 -38.17 -20.60 48.74
CA HIS A 16 -38.60 -20.57 47.34
C HIS A 16 -39.05 -19.17 46.89
N ALA A 17 -38.64 -18.76 45.68
CA ALA A 17 -39.40 -17.83 44.86
C ALA A 17 -39.23 -18.15 43.37
N VAL A 18 -40.39 -18.20 42.71
CA VAL A 18 -40.67 -18.72 41.38
C VAL A 18 -40.06 -17.85 40.27
N ARG A 19 -39.42 -18.48 39.28
CA ARG A 19 -38.93 -17.86 38.04
C ARG A 19 -40.09 -17.32 37.19
N LYS A 20 -40.03 -16.04 36.82
CA LYS A 20 -40.71 -15.51 35.62
C LYS A 20 -39.69 -15.41 34.47
N PRO A 21 -40.04 -15.79 33.24
CA PRO A 21 -39.14 -15.63 32.10
C PRO A 21 -39.08 -14.16 31.70
N ILE A 22 -37.87 -13.61 31.63
CA ILE A 22 -37.63 -12.30 31.01
C ILE A 22 -37.69 -12.48 29.50
N SER A 23 -38.45 -11.58 28.90
CA SER A 23 -38.87 -11.49 27.51
C SER A 23 -37.71 -11.42 26.51
N SER A 24 -38.00 -12.03 25.35
CA SER A 24 -37.32 -11.92 24.07
C SER A 24 -36.64 -10.58 23.78
N VAL A 25 -35.34 -10.64 23.50
CA VAL A 25 -34.57 -9.58 22.84
C VAL A 25 -35.13 -9.41 21.41
N PRO A 26 -35.41 -8.19 20.94
CA PRO A 26 -35.84 -7.99 19.55
C PRO A 26 -34.68 -8.31 18.60
N ARG A 27 -34.97 -9.13 17.59
CA ARG A 27 -34.12 -9.34 16.42
C ARG A 27 -33.91 -7.98 15.74
N VAL A 28 -32.68 -7.46 15.74
CA VAL A 28 -32.33 -6.29 14.95
C VAL A 28 -32.50 -6.66 13.49
N THR A 29 -33.50 -6.07 12.86
CA THR A 29 -33.77 -6.15 11.43
C THR A 29 -32.58 -5.60 10.66
N ALA A 30 -32.15 -6.37 9.65
CA ALA A 30 -31.09 -5.99 8.72
C ALA A 30 -31.29 -4.55 8.20
N PHE A 31 -30.25 -3.73 8.32
CA PHE A 31 -30.21 -2.42 7.69
C PHE A 31 -30.28 -2.58 6.17
N PRO A 32 -31.03 -1.73 5.45
CA PRO A 32 -31.04 -1.76 4.01
C PRO A 32 -29.65 -1.41 3.48
N ALA A 33 -29.19 -2.20 2.50
CA ALA A 33 -27.96 -1.97 1.78
C ALA A 33 -27.87 -0.50 1.35
N ALA A 34 -26.77 0.16 1.73
CA ALA A 34 -26.45 1.48 1.26
C ALA A 34 -26.50 1.47 -0.28
N LEU A 35 -27.38 2.29 -0.85
CA LEU A 35 -27.43 2.54 -2.29
C LEU A 35 -26.04 3.00 -2.74
N ARG A 36 -25.34 2.12 -3.46
CA ARG A 36 -24.19 2.50 -4.28
C ARG A 36 -24.69 3.49 -5.33
N ILE A 37 -24.42 4.78 -5.11
CA ILE A 37 -24.48 5.77 -6.18
C ILE A 37 -23.28 5.48 -7.09
N GLN A 38 -23.47 4.61 -8.08
CA GLN A 38 -22.61 4.59 -9.27
C GLN A 38 -22.91 5.88 -10.03
N GLN A 39 -22.12 6.92 -9.81
CA GLN A 39 -22.01 8.00 -10.77
C GLN A 39 -21.27 7.44 -11.99
N GLN A 40 -22.05 6.93 -12.93
CA GLN A 40 -21.57 6.55 -14.26
C GLN A 40 -21.32 7.83 -15.05
N GLN A 41 -20.17 8.48 -14.84
CA GLN A 41 -19.66 9.45 -15.81
C GLN A 41 -19.21 8.67 -17.05
N ARG A 42 -20.15 8.41 -17.96
CA ARG A 42 -19.80 8.05 -19.35
C ARG A 42 -19.24 9.30 -20.03
N GLY A 43 -17.98 9.62 -19.74
CA GLY A 43 -17.14 10.37 -20.66
C GLY A 43 -16.97 9.53 -21.93
N MET A 44 -16.95 10.17 -23.10
CA MET A 44 -16.69 9.51 -24.37
C MET A 44 -15.42 8.66 -24.24
N ALA A 45 -15.55 7.33 -24.36
CA ALA A 45 -14.39 6.46 -24.48
C ALA A 45 -13.63 6.89 -25.74
N SER A 46 -12.46 7.50 -25.57
CA SER A 46 -11.54 7.68 -26.68
C SER A 46 -11.21 6.30 -27.22
N ALA A 47 -11.31 6.12 -28.55
CA ALA A 47 -10.82 4.91 -29.19
C ALA A 47 -9.38 4.66 -28.70
N GLY A 48 -9.15 3.54 -28.01
CA GLY A 48 -7.84 3.19 -27.47
C GLY A 48 -7.76 2.93 -25.97
N THR A 49 -8.62 3.50 -25.13
CA THR A 49 -8.56 3.29 -23.66
C THR A 49 -9.42 2.11 -23.20
N LYS A 50 -8.87 1.24 -22.35
CA LYS A 50 -9.60 0.13 -21.73
C LYS A 50 -9.58 0.24 -20.21
N ASP A 51 -10.64 -0.23 -19.58
CA ASP A 51 -10.75 -0.25 -18.12
C ASP A 51 -10.12 -1.51 -17.56
N TYR A 52 -9.22 -1.35 -16.59
CA TYR A 52 -8.56 -2.44 -15.88
C TYR A 52 -8.81 -2.28 -14.39
N THR A 53 -9.01 -3.38 -13.67
CA THR A 53 -8.80 -3.34 -12.22
C THR A 53 -7.30 -3.33 -11.91
N VAL A 54 -6.90 -2.79 -10.75
CA VAL A 54 -5.51 -2.88 -10.30
C VAL A 54 -5.05 -4.34 -10.22
N ARG A 55 -5.94 -5.25 -9.76
CA ARG A 55 -5.65 -6.69 -9.74
C ARG A 55 -5.35 -7.24 -11.14
N ASP A 56 -6.16 -6.89 -12.14
CA ASP A 56 -5.97 -7.37 -13.50
C ASP A 56 -4.66 -6.83 -14.10
N ALA A 57 -4.33 -5.57 -13.82
CA ALA A 57 -3.07 -4.96 -14.25
C ALA A 57 -1.83 -5.64 -13.63
N LEU A 58 -1.89 -6.01 -12.35
CA LEU A 58 -0.84 -6.79 -11.69
C LEU A 58 -0.73 -8.20 -12.27
N ASN A 59 -1.86 -8.87 -12.50
CA ASN A 59 -1.88 -10.20 -13.13
C ASN A 59 -1.28 -10.18 -14.53
N GLU A 60 -1.64 -9.19 -15.34
CA GLU A 60 -1.13 -9.00 -16.70
C GLU A 60 0.39 -8.73 -16.67
N ALA A 61 0.87 -7.87 -15.76
CA ALA A 61 2.31 -7.65 -15.56
C ALA A 61 3.06 -8.95 -15.24
N LEU A 62 2.55 -9.76 -14.30
CA LEU A 62 3.16 -11.05 -13.94
C LEU A 62 3.18 -12.00 -15.13
N ALA A 63 2.07 -12.12 -15.85
CA ALA A 63 1.98 -12.98 -17.02
C ALA A 63 2.97 -12.57 -18.12
N GLU A 64 3.05 -11.28 -18.43
CA GLU A 64 3.95 -10.75 -19.45
C GLU A 64 5.43 -10.97 -19.08
N GLU A 65 5.81 -10.80 -17.81
CA GLU A 65 7.21 -11.05 -17.39
C GLU A 65 7.54 -12.55 -17.31
N LEU A 66 6.59 -13.41 -16.92
CA LEU A 66 6.77 -14.87 -16.96
C LEU A 66 6.96 -15.39 -18.40
N GLU A 67 6.23 -14.82 -19.36
CA GLU A 67 6.33 -15.11 -20.79
C GLU A 67 7.66 -14.60 -21.36
N ARG A 68 8.10 -13.42 -20.93
CA ARG A 68 9.31 -12.76 -21.42
C ARG A 68 10.61 -13.41 -20.97
N ASP A 69 10.67 -13.91 -19.73
CA ASP A 69 11.91 -14.39 -19.12
C ASP A 69 11.68 -15.71 -18.35
N GLU A 70 12.30 -16.78 -18.85
CA GLU A 70 12.23 -18.12 -18.25
C GLU A 70 12.81 -18.17 -16.82
N LYS A 71 13.64 -17.20 -16.43
CA LYS A 71 14.22 -17.09 -15.08
C LYS A 71 13.25 -16.52 -14.05
N VAL A 72 12.17 -15.87 -14.49
CA VAL A 72 11.16 -15.29 -13.58
C VAL A 72 10.29 -16.41 -13.04
N PHE A 73 10.01 -16.46 -11.74
CA PHE A 73 9.01 -17.37 -11.20
C PHE A 73 8.35 -16.76 -9.98
N ILE A 74 7.14 -17.19 -9.67
CA ILE A 74 6.36 -16.70 -8.53
C ILE A 74 6.40 -17.75 -7.44
N MET A 75 6.62 -17.32 -6.21
CA MET A 75 6.51 -18.19 -5.03
C MET A 75 5.89 -17.46 -3.85
N GLY A 76 5.10 -18.18 -3.07
CA GLY A 76 4.48 -17.67 -1.85
C GLY A 76 3.34 -18.56 -1.39
N GLU A 77 2.66 -18.15 -0.33
CA GLU A 77 1.51 -18.87 0.19
C GLU A 77 0.30 -18.69 -0.72
N GLU A 78 -0.31 -19.80 -1.15
CA GLU A 78 -1.56 -19.83 -1.91
C GLU A 78 -1.53 -19.15 -3.29
N VAL A 79 -0.33 -18.89 -3.83
CA VAL A 79 -0.13 -18.21 -5.13
C VAL A 79 -0.52 -19.09 -6.32
N ALA A 80 -0.47 -20.42 -6.19
CA ALA A 80 -0.66 -21.35 -7.29
C ALA A 80 -2.07 -21.94 -7.27
N GLN A 81 -2.32 -23.01 -6.50
CA GLN A 81 -3.59 -23.77 -6.57
C GLN A 81 -4.80 -22.92 -6.17
N TYR A 82 -4.63 -22.06 -5.17
CA TYR A 82 -5.69 -21.16 -4.72
C TYR A 82 -5.86 -19.91 -5.60
N ASN A 83 -5.06 -19.77 -6.67
CA ASN A 83 -5.05 -18.63 -7.57
C ASN A 83 -4.67 -17.30 -6.89
N GLY A 84 -3.94 -17.33 -5.78
CA GLY A 84 -3.58 -16.18 -4.95
C GLY A 84 -4.68 -15.83 -3.94
N ALA A 85 -4.29 -15.49 -2.71
CA ALA A 85 -5.22 -15.08 -1.64
C ALA A 85 -6.17 -13.97 -2.11
N TYR A 86 -5.63 -12.97 -2.82
CA TYR A 86 -6.38 -11.85 -3.38
C TYR A 86 -6.63 -11.93 -4.89
N LYS A 87 -6.41 -13.11 -5.49
CA LYS A 87 -6.63 -13.41 -6.92
C LYS A 87 -5.73 -12.65 -7.90
N VAL A 88 -4.59 -12.12 -7.43
CA VAL A 88 -3.60 -11.43 -8.28
C VAL A 88 -2.89 -12.41 -9.21
N THR A 89 -2.64 -13.66 -8.79
CA THR A 89 -1.94 -14.70 -9.58
C THR A 89 -2.90 -15.65 -10.30
N LYS A 90 -4.18 -15.27 -10.43
CA LYS A 90 -5.21 -16.13 -11.03
C LYS A 90 -4.84 -16.58 -12.45
N GLY A 91 -4.98 -17.88 -12.70
CA GLY A 91 -4.75 -18.51 -14.00
C GLY A 91 -3.27 -18.64 -14.40
N LEU A 92 -2.33 -18.18 -13.58
CA LEU A 92 -0.90 -18.26 -13.92
C LEU A 92 -0.36 -19.68 -13.80
N LEU A 93 -0.80 -20.47 -12.81
CA LEU A 93 -0.42 -21.88 -12.68
C LEU A 93 -0.82 -22.68 -13.92
N ASP A 94 -2.06 -22.52 -14.39
CA ASP A 94 -2.56 -23.24 -15.57
C ASP A 94 -1.78 -22.89 -16.84
N ARG A 95 -1.26 -21.66 -16.93
CA ARG A 95 -0.50 -21.16 -18.08
C ARG A 95 0.98 -21.55 -18.05
N PHE A 96 1.63 -21.48 -16.89
CA PHE A 96 3.10 -21.56 -16.77
C PHE A 96 3.60 -22.79 -16.00
N GLY A 97 2.72 -23.54 -15.35
CA GLY A 97 3.03 -24.78 -14.66
C GLY A 97 3.63 -24.61 -13.26
N ASP A 98 3.73 -25.74 -12.56
CA ASP A 98 4.14 -25.86 -11.16
C ASP A 98 5.61 -25.47 -10.90
N LYS A 99 6.45 -25.43 -11.94
CA LYS A 99 7.84 -24.94 -11.85
C LYS A 99 7.96 -23.42 -11.83
N ARG A 100 6.92 -22.70 -12.29
CA ARG A 100 6.95 -21.25 -12.47
C ARG A 100 6.01 -20.51 -11.51
N VAL A 101 5.02 -21.20 -10.94
CA VAL A 101 4.10 -20.68 -9.93
C VAL A 101 4.00 -21.69 -8.79
N ILE A 102 4.63 -21.36 -7.66
CA ILE A 102 4.98 -22.33 -6.61
C ILE A 102 4.30 -21.95 -5.28
N ASP A 103 3.42 -22.82 -4.78
CA ASP A 103 2.91 -22.72 -3.41
C ASP A 103 4.01 -23.09 -2.40
N THR A 104 4.12 -22.31 -1.33
CA THR A 104 5.06 -22.54 -0.24
C THR A 104 4.34 -22.93 1.06
N PRO A 105 4.99 -23.65 1.99
CA PRO A 105 4.50 -23.73 3.36
C PRO A 105 4.43 -22.34 4.01
N ILE A 106 3.69 -22.22 5.12
CA ILE A 106 3.56 -20.99 5.91
C ILE A 106 4.84 -20.76 6.70
N THR A 107 5.84 -20.19 6.04
CA THR A 107 7.17 -19.92 6.60
C THR A 107 7.86 -18.79 5.83
N GLU A 108 7.43 -17.57 6.10
CA GLU A 108 7.90 -16.35 5.44
C GLU A 108 9.42 -16.25 5.42
N HIS A 109 10.07 -16.52 6.55
CA HIS A 109 11.52 -16.54 6.63
C HIS A 109 12.16 -17.56 5.68
N GLY A 110 11.59 -18.77 5.63
CA GLY A 110 12.12 -19.87 4.82
C GLY A 110 11.99 -19.58 3.33
N PHE A 111 10.79 -19.23 2.86
CA PHE A 111 10.58 -19.01 1.44
C PHE A 111 11.20 -17.70 0.93
N ALA A 112 11.30 -16.66 1.77
CA ALA A 112 12.03 -15.45 1.41
C ALA A 112 13.53 -15.71 1.28
N GLY A 113 14.12 -16.50 2.19
CA GLY A 113 15.51 -16.92 2.10
C GLY A 113 15.79 -17.78 0.86
N LEU A 114 14.87 -18.68 0.52
CA LEU A 114 14.94 -19.46 -0.72
C LEU A 114 14.89 -18.56 -1.96
N GLY A 115 13.98 -17.58 -1.98
CA GLY A 115 13.90 -16.57 -3.03
C GLY A 115 15.21 -15.80 -3.17
N VAL A 116 15.76 -15.26 -2.07
CA VAL A 116 17.05 -14.57 -2.10
C VAL A 116 18.15 -15.50 -2.63
N GLY A 117 18.25 -16.74 -2.15
CA GLY A 117 19.22 -17.72 -2.63
C GLY A 117 19.09 -18.00 -4.14
N ALA A 118 17.86 -18.14 -4.65
CA ALA A 118 17.59 -18.31 -6.07
C ALA A 118 18.02 -17.09 -6.89
N ALA A 119 17.77 -15.88 -6.39
CA ALA A 119 18.21 -14.63 -7.02
C ALA A 119 19.73 -14.54 -7.10
N LEU A 120 20.42 -14.89 -6.01
CA LEU A 120 21.89 -14.94 -5.97
C LEU A 120 22.46 -16.00 -6.93
N ALA A 121 21.72 -17.09 -7.17
CA ALA A 121 22.05 -18.10 -8.17
C ALA A 121 21.69 -17.71 -9.62
N GLY A 122 21.13 -16.52 -9.84
CA GLY A 122 20.90 -15.95 -11.18
C GLY A 122 19.49 -16.14 -11.75
N LEU A 123 18.50 -16.52 -10.91
CA LEU A 123 17.08 -16.47 -11.23
C LEU A 123 16.45 -15.12 -10.86
N ASN A 124 15.20 -14.89 -11.25
CA ASN A 124 14.46 -13.63 -11.01
C ASN A 124 13.15 -13.90 -10.21
N PRO A 125 13.23 -14.34 -8.94
CA PRO A 125 12.05 -14.65 -8.15
C PRO A 125 11.16 -13.43 -7.88
N VAL A 126 9.85 -13.68 -7.93
CA VAL A 126 8.78 -12.82 -7.45
C VAL A 126 8.18 -13.47 -6.21
N VAL A 127 8.60 -13.00 -5.04
CA VAL A 127 8.17 -13.52 -3.75
C VAL A 127 6.95 -12.76 -3.27
N GLU A 128 5.85 -13.46 -3.03
CA GLU A 128 4.61 -12.92 -2.49
C GLU A 128 4.52 -13.14 -0.98
N PHE A 129 4.33 -12.05 -0.24
CA PHE A 129 3.80 -12.12 1.12
C PHE A 129 2.29 -11.90 1.06
N MET A 130 1.53 -12.75 1.74
CA MET A 130 0.06 -12.62 1.80
C MET A 130 -0.36 -11.23 2.29
N THR A 131 0.40 -10.67 3.21
CA THR A 131 0.42 -9.23 3.53
C THR A 131 1.80 -8.83 4.03
N TRP A 132 2.19 -7.57 3.84
CA TRP A 132 3.45 -7.03 4.35
C TRP A 132 3.58 -7.10 5.88
N ASN A 133 2.47 -7.25 6.62
CA ASN A 133 2.51 -7.52 8.05
C ASN A 133 3.31 -8.80 8.38
N PHE A 134 3.22 -9.83 7.55
CA PHE A 134 3.90 -11.11 7.77
C PHE A 134 5.34 -11.11 7.26
N ALA A 135 5.67 -10.19 6.35
CA ALA A 135 7.04 -9.97 5.89
C ALA A 135 8.00 -9.60 7.05
N MET A 136 7.48 -9.15 8.20
CA MET A 136 8.27 -8.98 9.42
C MET A 136 9.04 -10.25 9.83
N GLN A 137 8.48 -11.44 9.61
CA GLN A 137 9.16 -12.71 9.90
C GLN A 137 10.36 -12.96 8.96
N ALA A 138 10.34 -12.35 7.77
CA ALA A 138 11.36 -12.49 6.73
C ALA A 138 12.26 -11.25 6.57
N ILE A 139 12.07 -10.21 7.39
CA ILE A 139 12.73 -8.92 7.18
C ILE A 139 14.26 -9.02 7.20
N ASP A 140 14.82 -9.96 7.95
CA ASP A 140 16.25 -10.27 7.96
C ASP A 140 16.76 -10.75 6.60
N GLN A 141 16.03 -11.63 5.91
CA GLN A 141 16.39 -12.08 4.57
C GLN A 141 16.28 -10.93 3.55
N ILE A 142 15.24 -10.11 3.66
CA ILE A 142 15.05 -8.96 2.77
C ILE A 142 16.21 -7.96 2.92
N ILE A 143 16.56 -7.62 4.16
CA ILE A 143 17.53 -6.55 4.46
C ILE A 143 18.97 -7.09 4.42
N ASN A 144 19.29 -8.07 5.25
CA ASN A 144 20.68 -8.48 5.47
C ASN A 144 21.18 -9.38 4.34
N SER A 145 20.35 -10.29 3.82
CA SER A 145 20.73 -11.18 2.72
C SER A 145 20.48 -10.57 1.35
N GLY A 146 19.36 -9.87 1.14
CA GLY A 146 19.01 -9.24 -0.13
C GLY A 146 19.72 -7.91 -0.33
N ALA A 147 19.24 -6.87 0.37
CA ALA A 147 19.60 -5.48 0.11
C ALA A 147 21.11 -5.18 0.15
N LYS A 148 21.81 -5.77 1.12
CA LYS A 148 23.20 -5.44 1.41
C LYS A 148 24.21 -6.22 0.57
N THR A 149 23.82 -7.32 -0.05
CA THR A 149 24.77 -8.27 -0.67
C THR A 149 25.53 -7.68 -1.84
N HIS A 150 24.89 -6.89 -2.69
CA HIS A 150 25.59 -6.25 -3.81
C HIS A 150 26.70 -5.31 -3.34
N TYR A 151 26.44 -4.55 -2.27
CA TYR A 151 27.45 -3.70 -1.65
C TYR A 151 28.57 -4.50 -0.97
N MET A 152 28.21 -5.48 -0.13
CA MET A 152 29.19 -6.28 0.64
C MET A 152 30.10 -7.13 -0.26
N SER A 153 29.60 -7.55 -1.43
CA SER A 153 30.39 -8.30 -2.42
C SER A 153 31.26 -7.40 -3.31
N GLY A 154 31.26 -6.08 -3.12
CA GLY A 154 32.02 -5.15 -3.96
C GLY A 154 31.46 -5.04 -5.39
N GLY A 155 30.15 -5.19 -5.57
CA GLY A 155 29.47 -5.13 -6.85
C GLY A 155 29.48 -6.43 -7.66
N ILE A 156 29.98 -7.53 -7.08
CA ILE A 156 30.12 -8.82 -7.78
C ILE A 156 28.78 -9.57 -7.84
N GLN A 157 28.02 -9.55 -6.74
CA GLN A 157 26.84 -10.40 -6.58
C GLN A 157 25.56 -9.55 -6.60
N PRO A 158 24.81 -9.47 -7.72
CA PRO A 158 23.49 -8.87 -7.74
C PRO A 158 22.46 -9.77 -7.05
N CYS A 159 21.32 -9.20 -6.69
CA CYS A 159 20.17 -9.91 -6.11
C CYS A 159 18.89 -9.43 -6.81
N SER A 160 18.62 -10.00 -7.99
CA SER A 160 17.42 -9.70 -8.79
C SER A 160 16.20 -10.37 -8.17
N ILE A 161 15.51 -9.68 -7.26
CA ILE A 161 14.34 -10.23 -6.57
C ILE A 161 13.27 -9.16 -6.38
N THR A 162 12.03 -9.53 -6.68
CA THR A 162 10.86 -8.70 -6.37
C THR A 162 10.11 -9.30 -5.21
N PHE A 163 9.88 -8.51 -4.16
CA PHE A 163 8.96 -8.86 -3.09
C PHE A 163 7.67 -8.05 -3.25
N ARG A 164 6.52 -8.71 -3.23
CA ARG A 164 5.22 -8.06 -3.42
C ARG A 164 4.18 -8.51 -2.40
N GLY A 165 3.13 -7.72 -2.27
CA GLY A 165 1.98 -8.04 -1.41
C GLY A 165 1.18 -6.78 -1.02
N PRO A 166 -0.02 -6.94 -0.45
CA PRO A 166 -0.81 -5.82 0.07
C PRO A 166 -0.18 -5.23 1.34
N ASN A 167 -0.08 -3.91 1.36
CA ASN A 167 0.49 -3.07 2.42
C ASN A 167 -0.53 -2.02 2.91
N GLY A 168 -0.43 -1.66 4.19
CA GLY A 168 -1.33 -0.72 4.83
C GLY A 168 -2.66 -1.35 5.23
N PHE A 169 -3.62 -0.51 5.61
CA PHE A 169 -4.86 -0.98 6.18
C PHE A 169 -5.86 -1.53 5.16
N ALA A 170 -6.67 -2.46 5.64
CA ALA A 170 -7.88 -2.96 4.99
C ALA A 170 -9.07 -2.83 5.95
N SER A 171 -10.28 -3.20 5.52
CA SER A 171 -11.48 -2.98 6.32
C SER A 171 -11.68 -4.08 7.36
N GLY A 172 -11.63 -3.71 8.64
CA GLY A 172 -11.97 -4.59 9.75
C GLY A 172 -10.95 -5.68 10.05
N VAL A 173 -9.69 -5.48 9.64
CA VAL A 173 -8.60 -6.48 9.83
C VAL A 173 -7.75 -6.19 11.08
N ALA A 174 -8.02 -5.09 11.78
CA ALA A 174 -7.45 -4.73 13.07
C ALA A 174 -5.90 -4.63 13.07
N ALA A 175 -5.31 -4.60 14.26
CA ALA A 175 -3.95 -4.15 14.50
C ALA A 175 -2.86 -4.92 13.74
N GLN A 176 -2.97 -6.25 13.61
CA GLN A 176 -1.89 -7.10 13.06
C GLN A 176 -1.94 -7.28 11.54
N HIS A 177 -2.94 -6.69 10.87
CA HIS A 177 -3.13 -6.82 9.43
C HIS A 177 -3.27 -5.45 8.73
N SER A 178 -2.98 -4.35 9.42
CA SER A 178 -3.26 -3.00 8.93
C SER A 178 -2.03 -2.10 8.78
N GLN A 179 -0.83 -2.59 9.07
CA GLN A 179 0.35 -1.75 9.12
C GLN A 179 0.89 -1.40 7.71
N ASP A 180 1.32 -0.15 7.56
CA ASP A 180 2.04 0.35 6.39
C ASP A 180 3.56 0.30 6.65
N TYR A 181 4.31 -0.40 5.80
CA TYR A 181 5.76 -0.59 5.91
C TYR A 181 6.58 0.28 4.95
N SER A 182 5.96 1.26 4.29
CA SER A 182 6.63 2.18 3.36
C SER A 182 7.86 2.84 3.99
N ALA A 183 7.72 3.35 5.21
CA ALA A 183 8.81 4.01 5.92
C ALA A 183 9.92 3.02 6.35
N TRP A 184 9.55 1.80 6.77
CA TRP A 184 10.50 0.79 7.21
C TRP A 184 11.44 0.41 6.07
N TYR A 185 10.90 -0.04 4.94
CA TYR A 185 11.72 -0.43 3.79
C TYR A 185 12.35 0.77 3.09
N GLY A 186 11.67 1.93 3.07
CA GLY A 186 12.20 3.18 2.52
C GLY A 186 13.47 3.67 3.24
N SER A 187 13.64 3.32 4.52
CA SER A 187 14.83 3.69 5.28
C SER A 187 16.10 2.90 4.89
N ILE A 188 15.96 1.72 4.27
CA ILE A 188 17.07 0.75 4.11
C ILE A 188 17.84 0.99 2.80
N PRO A 189 19.15 1.30 2.81
CA PRO A 189 19.96 1.35 1.59
C PRO A 189 20.08 -0.03 0.91
N GLY A 190 20.16 -0.04 -0.42
CA GLY A 190 20.20 -1.27 -1.22
C GLY A 190 18.83 -1.81 -1.62
N LEU A 191 17.74 -1.35 -1.00
CA LEU A 191 16.38 -1.60 -1.46
C LEU A 191 15.90 -0.53 -2.45
N LYS A 192 14.96 -0.91 -3.29
CA LYS A 192 14.01 0.01 -3.95
C LYS A 192 12.61 -0.29 -3.45
N VAL A 193 11.77 0.74 -3.30
CA VAL A 193 10.43 0.63 -2.71
C VAL A 193 9.44 1.43 -3.55
N VAL A 194 8.44 0.73 -4.09
CA VAL A 194 7.38 1.31 -4.93
C VAL A 194 6.00 1.04 -4.32
N THR A 195 5.09 1.99 -4.51
CA THR A 195 3.75 2.02 -3.90
C THR A 195 2.73 2.43 -4.97
N PRO A 196 2.27 1.51 -5.83
CA PRO A 196 1.36 1.82 -6.93
C PRO A 196 -0.02 2.29 -6.41
N TRP A 197 -0.66 3.18 -7.17
CA TRP A 197 -2.03 3.63 -6.91
C TRP A 197 -3.01 3.19 -8.01
N SER A 198 -2.68 3.48 -9.27
CA SER A 198 -3.53 3.19 -10.43
C SER A 198 -3.19 1.84 -11.09
N ALA A 199 -4.03 1.39 -12.02
CA ALA A 199 -3.73 0.22 -12.85
C ALA A 199 -2.44 0.41 -13.68
N GLU A 200 -2.20 1.62 -14.21
CA GLU A 200 -0.96 1.93 -14.94
C GLU A 200 0.27 1.86 -14.01
N ASP A 201 0.17 2.41 -12.81
CA ASP A 201 1.25 2.33 -11.82
C ASP A 201 1.54 0.87 -11.47
N ALA A 202 0.49 0.08 -11.21
CA ALA A 202 0.62 -1.30 -10.79
C ALA A 202 1.28 -2.16 -11.87
N LYS A 203 0.84 -2.06 -13.12
CA LYS A 203 1.46 -2.79 -14.24
C LYS A 203 2.89 -2.33 -14.47
N GLY A 204 3.08 -1.02 -14.67
CA GLY A 204 4.37 -0.47 -15.07
C GLY A 204 5.46 -0.61 -14.02
N LEU A 205 5.14 -0.40 -12.73
CA LEU A 205 6.10 -0.52 -11.63
C LEU A 205 6.40 -1.97 -11.26
N LEU A 206 5.43 -2.89 -11.35
CA LEU A 206 5.72 -4.31 -11.12
C LEU A 206 6.64 -4.87 -12.20
N LYS A 207 6.41 -4.53 -13.47
CA LYS A 207 7.33 -4.89 -14.57
C LYS A 207 8.71 -4.27 -14.37
N ALA A 208 8.77 -3.02 -13.92
CA ALA A 208 10.03 -2.36 -13.60
C ALA A 208 10.78 -3.09 -12.47
N ALA A 209 10.06 -3.48 -11.41
CA ALA A 209 10.60 -4.21 -10.27
C ALA A 209 11.19 -5.55 -10.68
N ILE A 210 10.45 -6.35 -11.46
CA ILE A 210 10.89 -7.68 -11.93
C ILE A 210 12.14 -7.58 -12.82
N ARG A 211 12.27 -6.51 -13.59
CA ARG A 211 13.40 -6.27 -14.49
C ARG A 211 14.62 -5.65 -13.78
N ASP A 212 14.49 -5.21 -12.53
CA ASP A 212 15.56 -4.54 -11.81
C ASP A 212 16.56 -5.57 -11.24
N PRO A 213 17.88 -5.36 -11.37
CA PRO A 213 18.88 -6.30 -10.83
C PRO A 213 19.12 -6.16 -9.32
N ASN A 214 18.20 -5.51 -8.59
CA ASN A 214 18.27 -5.26 -7.16
C ASN A 214 16.98 -5.73 -6.46
N PRO A 215 16.99 -5.87 -5.12
CA PRO A 215 15.77 -6.16 -4.38
C PRO A 215 14.77 -4.99 -4.44
N VAL A 216 13.58 -5.26 -4.99
CA VAL A 216 12.50 -4.25 -5.13
C VAL A 216 11.24 -4.66 -4.38
N MET A 217 10.78 -3.80 -3.48
CA MET A 217 9.55 -3.99 -2.70
C MET A 217 8.38 -3.32 -3.43
N VAL A 218 7.36 -4.09 -3.78
CA VAL A 218 6.12 -3.61 -4.38
C VAL A 218 5.03 -3.63 -3.31
N LEU A 219 4.79 -2.47 -2.73
CA LEU A 219 3.83 -2.25 -1.64
C LEU A 219 2.45 -1.94 -2.24
N GLU A 220 1.72 -2.99 -2.58
CA GLU A 220 0.37 -2.89 -3.14
C GLU A 220 -0.65 -2.50 -2.05
N ASN A 221 -1.93 -2.36 -2.38
CA ASN A 221 -2.95 -2.06 -1.38
C ASN A 221 -4.22 -2.88 -1.64
N GLU A 222 -4.71 -3.55 -0.60
CA GLU A 222 -5.86 -4.45 -0.71
C GLU A 222 -7.10 -3.75 -1.26
N LEU A 223 -7.39 -2.55 -0.73
CA LEU A 223 -8.58 -1.79 -1.09
C LEU A 223 -8.53 -1.24 -2.51
N LEU A 224 -7.35 -1.23 -3.15
CA LEU A 224 -7.17 -0.83 -4.54
C LEU A 224 -7.37 -1.97 -5.53
N TYR A 225 -7.23 -3.24 -5.13
CA TYR A 225 -7.28 -4.38 -6.07
C TYR A 225 -8.55 -4.43 -6.92
N GLY A 226 -9.70 -4.10 -6.33
CA GLY A 226 -10.98 -4.08 -7.02
C GLY A 226 -11.33 -2.75 -7.70
N GLN A 227 -10.48 -1.73 -7.57
CA GLN A 227 -10.72 -0.42 -8.18
C GLN A 227 -10.37 -0.45 -9.65
N THR A 228 -11.22 0.18 -10.46
CA THR A 228 -11.09 0.25 -11.92
C THR A 228 -10.50 1.59 -12.33
N PHE A 229 -9.53 1.54 -13.24
CA PHE A 229 -8.89 2.71 -13.82
C PHE A 229 -8.86 2.58 -15.35
N PRO A 230 -8.95 3.72 -16.07
CA PRO A 230 -8.65 3.72 -17.49
C PRO A 230 -7.16 3.47 -17.71
N MET A 231 -6.82 2.61 -18.67
CA MET A 231 -5.46 2.35 -19.15
C MET A 231 -5.26 3.01 -20.51
N SER A 232 -4.22 3.82 -20.63
CA SER A 232 -3.81 4.38 -21.93
C SER A 232 -3.42 3.28 -22.92
N GLU A 233 -3.41 3.60 -24.22
CA GLU A 233 -2.92 2.69 -25.25
C GLU A 233 -1.46 2.27 -25.01
N GLU A 234 -0.64 3.19 -24.50
CA GLU A 234 0.75 2.91 -24.12
C GLU A 234 0.80 1.89 -22.98
N ALA A 235 0.01 2.10 -21.92
CA ALA A 235 -0.02 1.20 -20.77
C ALA A 235 -0.58 -0.20 -21.07
N GLN A 236 -1.34 -0.35 -22.16
CA GLN A 236 -1.83 -1.65 -22.62
C GLN A 236 -0.77 -2.49 -23.35
N LYS A 237 0.36 -1.91 -23.76
CA LYS A 237 1.42 -2.66 -24.44
C LYS A 237 2.19 -3.56 -23.46
N SER A 238 2.70 -4.68 -23.96
CA SER A 238 3.47 -5.64 -23.16
C SER A 238 4.89 -5.17 -22.82
N ASP A 239 5.40 -4.14 -23.50
CA ASP A 239 6.68 -3.50 -23.24
C ASP A 239 6.57 -2.29 -22.30
N PHE A 240 5.36 -1.90 -21.89
CA PHE A 240 5.12 -0.79 -20.98
C PHE A 240 5.81 -1.01 -19.63
N VAL A 241 6.67 -0.08 -19.25
CA VAL A 241 7.40 -0.08 -17.97
C VAL A 241 7.51 1.35 -17.47
N LEU A 242 7.32 1.54 -16.17
CA LEU A 242 7.50 2.84 -15.54
C LEU A 242 8.89 2.98 -14.90
N PRO A 243 9.51 4.16 -14.94
CA PRO A 243 10.78 4.38 -14.25
C PRO A 243 10.57 4.39 -12.72
N ILE A 244 11.31 3.55 -12.01
CA ILE A 244 11.44 3.63 -10.55
C ILE A 244 12.17 4.92 -10.18
N GLY A 245 11.72 5.59 -9.13
CA GLY A 245 12.28 6.87 -8.68
C GLY A 245 11.71 8.10 -9.37
N LYS A 246 10.55 7.96 -10.04
CA LYS A 246 9.86 9.08 -10.69
C LYS A 246 8.42 9.20 -10.22
N ALA A 247 8.10 10.36 -9.67
CA ALA A 247 6.75 10.72 -9.26
C ALA A 247 5.92 11.14 -10.48
N LYS A 248 4.59 11.14 -10.31
CA LYS A 248 3.63 11.63 -11.30
C LYS A 248 2.81 12.76 -10.68
N VAL A 249 2.72 13.88 -11.39
CA VAL A 249 1.75 14.93 -11.08
C VAL A 249 0.39 14.47 -11.64
N GLU A 250 -0.48 13.99 -10.77
CA GLU A 250 -1.81 13.47 -11.17
C GLU A 250 -2.81 14.61 -11.42
N ARG A 251 -2.61 15.75 -10.75
CA ARG A 251 -3.40 16.95 -10.92
C ARG A 251 -2.49 18.16 -10.85
N VAL A 252 -2.53 19.01 -11.87
CA VAL A 252 -1.82 20.29 -11.86
C VAL A 252 -2.55 21.30 -10.98
N GLY A 253 -1.80 22.04 -10.17
CA GLY A 253 -2.30 23.13 -9.35
C GLY A 253 -1.29 24.25 -9.20
N LYS A 254 -1.66 25.31 -8.47
CA LYS A 254 -0.83 26.50 -8.27
C LYS A 254 -0.87 27.07 -6.84
N ASP A 255 -1.77 26.62 -5.98
CA ASP A 255 -1.97 27.23 -4.66
C ASP A 255 -1.43 26.35 -3.51
N LEU A 256 -1.36 25.03 -3.72
CA LEU A 256 -0.86 24.08 -2.72
C LEU A 256 -0.36 22.80 -3.38
N THR A 257 0.76 22.25 -2.91
CA THR A 257 1.23 20.91 -3.27
C THR A 257 0.83 19.88 -2.21
N ILE A 258 0.19 18.78 -2.63
CA ILE A 258 0.03 17.57 -1.84
C ILE A 258 0.94 16.48 -2.42
N VAL A 259 1.82 15.94 -1.60
CA VAL A 259 2.66 14.78 -1.94
C VAL A 259 2.13 13.56 -1.19
N THR A 260 1.82 12.49 -1.93
CA THR A 260 1.21 11.30 -1.35
C THR A 260 1.51 10.03 -2.15
N LEU A 261 1.04 8.89 -1.65
CA LEU A 261 1.32 7.56 -2.21
C LEU A 261 0.13 6.61 -2.06
N SER A 262 0.12 5.54 -2.85
CA SER A 262 -0.86 4.46 -2.76
C SER A 262 -2.30 4.99 -2.72
N ARG A 263 -3.16 4.43 -1.88
CA ARG A 263 -4.59 4.77 -1.78
C ARG A 263 -4.86 6.25 -1.48
N CYS A 264 -3.96 6.93 -0.77
CA CYS A 264 -4.11 8.33 -0.43
C CYS A 264 -4.10 9.27 -1.64
N VAL A 265 -3.55 8.84 -2.78
CA VAL A 265 -3.61 9.61 -4.04
C VAL A 265 -5.06 9.86 -4.46
N GLY A 266 -5.92 8.83 -4.43
CA GLY A 266 -7.33 8.97 -4.76
C GLY A 266 -8.08 9.91 -3.81
N GLN A 267 -7.77 9.82 -2.51
CA GLN A 267 -8.37 10.68 -1.49
C GLN A 267 -7.96 12.16 -1.68
N ALA A 268 -6.68 12.40 -1.99
CA ALA A 268 -6.17 13.74 -2.27
C ALA A 268 -6.80 14.35 -3.53
N LEU A 269 -7.01 13.56 -4.59
CA LEU A 269 -7.67 14.03 -5.81
C LEU A 269 -9.13 14.43 -5.56
N THR A 270 -9.89 13.62 -4.82
CA THR A 270 -11.27 13.96 -4.43
C THR A 270 -11.31 15.23 -3.58
N ALA A 271 -10.44 15.34 -2.57
CA ALA A 271 -10.37 16.52 -1.71
C ALA A 271 -9.97 17.78 -2.52
N ALA A 272 -8.99 17.67 -3.43
CA ALA A 272 -8.57 18.77 -4.29
C ALA A 272 -9.70 19.30 -5.18
N GLU A 273 -10.53 18.40 -5.72
CA GLU A 273 -11.70 18.77 -6.51
C GLU A 273 -12.77 19.46 -5.68
N ASN A 274 -13.04 18.96 -4.47
CA ASN A 274 -13.99 19.58 -3.54
C ASN A 274 -13.53 20.98 -3.10
N ILE A 275 -12.23 21.16 -2.81
CA ILE A 275 -11.64 22.45 -2.47
C ILE A 275 -11.73 23.45 -3.63
N LYS A 276 -11.45 23.02 -4.87
CA LYS A 276 -11.61 23.89 -6.05
C LYS A 276 -13.04 24.39 -6.20
N LYS A 277 -14.04 23.52 -6.01
CA LYS A 277 -15.46 23.89 -6.08
C LYS A 277 -15.88 24.86 -4.99
N LYS A 278 -15.40 24.68 -3.76
CA LYS A 278 -15.81 25.48 -2.58
C LYS A 278 -15.10 26.82 -2.49
N TYR A 279 -13.80 26.86 -2.81
CA TYR A 279 -12.92 28.01 -2.53
C TYR A 279 -12.16 28.53 -3.76
N GLY A 280 -12.27 27.87 -4.91
CA GLY A 280 -11.51 28.23 -6.12
C GLY A 280 -10.02 27.87 -6.06
N VAL A 281 -9.58 27.16 -5.01
CA VAL A 281 -8.18 26.79 -4.78
C VAL A 281 -7.76 25.59 -5.63
N GLU A 282 -6.62 25.70 -6.29
CA GLU A 282 -6.05 24.73 -7.22
C GLU A 282 -4.87 23.97 -6.58
N VAL A 283 -5.19 22.81 -6.01
CA VAL A 283 -4.23 21.90 -5.38
C VAL A 283 -3.51 21.02 -6.41
N GLU A 284 -2.18 21.06 -6.42
CA GLU A 284 -1.34 20.12 -7.15
C GLU A 284 -1.23 18.80 -6.37
N VAL A 285 -1.52 17.67 -6.99
CA VAL A 285 -1.42 16.34 -6.35
C VAL A 285 -0.31 15.53 -7.02
N ILE A 286 0.69 15.16 -6.21
CA ILE A 286 1.83 14.34 -6.61
C ILE A 286 1.66 12.93 -6.05
N ASN A 287 1.58 11.96 -6.95
CA ASN A 287 1.72 10.54 -6.65
C ASN A 287 3.21 10.18 -6.67
N LEU A 288 3.76 9.83 -5.52
CA LEU A 288 5.18 9.52 -5.38
C LEU A 288 5.63 8.36 -6.26
N ARG A 289 4.78 7.33 -6.43
CA ARG A 289 5.09 6.01 -7.02
C ARG A 289 6.23 5.25 -6.35
N SER A 290 7.35 5.90 -6.06
CA SER A 290 8.54 5.35 -5.42
C SER A 290 8.80 6.09 -4.10
N VAL A 291 8.86 5.33 -3.01
CA VAL A 291 9.34 5.80 -1.71
C VAL A 291 10.87 5.79 -1.70
N LYS A 292 11.48 4.81 -2.38
CA LYS A 292 12.94 4.73 -2.52
C LYS A 292 13.34 4.25 -3.92
N PRO A 293 14.18 5.01 -4.65
CA PRO A 293 14.56 6.40 -4.37
C PRO A 293 13.36 7.35 -4.47
N LEU A 294 13.39 8.44 -3.70
CA LEU A 294 12.37 9.48 -3.71
C LEU A 294 12.66 10.49 -4.83
N ASP A 295 11.63 10.90 -5.58
CA ASP A 295 11.77 11.92 -6.64
C ASP A 295 11.71 13.35 -6.08
N VAL A 296 12.76 13.74 -5.37
CA VAL A 296 12.86 15.03 -4.68
C VAL A 296 12.73 16.21 -5.66
N GLU A 297 13.25 16.06 -6.88
CA GLU A 297 13.22 17.12 -7.89
C GLU A 297 11.79 17.52 -8.28
N THR A 298 10.90 16.54 -8.46
CA THR A 298 9.49 16.80 -8.79
C THR A 298 8.79 17.53 -7.66
N ILE A 299 9.09 17.17 -6.40
CA ILE A 299 8.53 17.84 -5.22
C ILE A 299 9.03 19.29 -5.14
N ILE A 300 10.34 19.53 -5.29
CA ILE A 300 10.91 20.89 -5.28
C ILE A 300 10.27 21.77 -6.34
N LYS A 301 10.15 21.27 -7.58
CA LYS A 301 9.55 22.02 -8.71
C LYS A 301 8.11 22.42 -8.41
N SER A 302 7.35 21.55 -7.77
CA SER A 302 5.97 21.81 -7.39
C SER A 302 5.87 22.84 -6.27
N VAL A 303 6.64 22.67 -5.19
CA VAL A 303 6.62 23.60 -4.05
C VAL A 303 7.08 25.00 -4.46
N LYS A 304 8.09 25.13 -5.34
CA LYS A 304 8.49 26.43 -5.92
C LYS A 304 7.37 27.18 -6.64
N LYS A 305 6.36 26.46 -7.12
CA LYS A 305 5.22 27.02 -7.84
C LYS A 305 4.06 27.34 -6.90
N THR A 306 3.83 26.52 -5.88
CA THR A 306 2.65 26.57 -5.02
C THR A 306 2.89 27.23 -3.67
N ASN A 307 4.14 27.34 -3.26
CA ASN A 307 4.63 27.86 -1.98
C ASN A 307 4.08 27.17 -0.71
N HIS A 308 3.33 26.08 -0.85
CA HIS A 308 2.72 25.37 0.27
C HIS A 308 2.84 23.85 0.05
N LEU A 309 3.05 23.12 1.14
CA LEU A 309 3.24 21.67 1.10
C LEU A 309 2.43 20.95 2.18
N ILE A 310 1.70 19.93 1.77
CA ILE A 310 1.16 18.88 2.65
C ILE A 310 1.72 17.53 2.20
N ALA A 311 2.32 16.79 3.13
CA ALA A 311 2.62 15.37 2.93
C ALA A 311 1.49 14.51 3.52
N LEU A 312 0.95 13.58 2.74
CA LEU A 312 -0.18 12.73 3.11
C LEU A 312 0.19 11.25 3.01
N GLU A 313 -0.01 10.48 4.08
CA GLU A 313 0.17 9.03 4.12
C GLU A 313 -0.86 8.36 5.06
N SER A 314 -1.07 7.04 4.94
CA SER A 314 -1.91 6.28 5.88
C SER A 314 -1.10 5.63 7.02
N GLY A 315 0.24 5.64 6.93
CA GLY A 315 1.13 5.09 7.94
C GLY A 315 1.15 5.90 9.24
N PHE A 316 1.91 5.40 10.21
CA PHE A 316 2.08 6.06 11.51
C PHE A 316 2.80 7.42 11.38
N PRO A 317 2.48 8.40 12.25
CA PRO A 317 3.07 9.74 12.15
C PRO A 317 4.54 9.78 12.52
N SER A 318 4.96 8.99 13.52
CA SER A 318 6.33 8.97 13.99
C SER A 318 7.21 8.21 13.01
N PHE A 319 8.25 8.88 12.49
CA PHE A 319 9.20 8.31 11.53
C PHE A 319 8.56 7.77 10.23
N GLY A 320 7.41 8.31 9.83
CA GLY A 320 6.71 7.98 8.58
C GLY A 320 7.35 8.60 7.34
N VAL A 321 6.86 8.25 6.14
CA VAL A 321 7.37 8.80 4.86
C VAL A 321 7.21 10.32 4.80
N SER A 322 6.12 10.83 5.37
CA SER A 322 5.85 12.26 5.47
C SER A 322 6.89 13.01 6.30
N SER A 323 7.56 12.34 7.26
CA SER A 323 8.60 12.99 8.07
C SER A 323 9.84 13.32 7.23
N GLU A 324 10.27 12.42 6.35
CA GLU A 324 11.37 12.63 5.41
C GLU A 324 11.04 13.75 4.43
N ILE A 325 9.83 13.78 3.88
CA ILE A 325 9.37 14.84 2.96
C ILE A 325 9.44 16.22 3.64
N LEU A 326 9.03 16.31 4.91
CA LEU A 326 9.13 17.57 5.67
C LEU A 326 10.58 17.97 5.95
N ALA A 327 11.45 17.03 6.30
CA ALA A 327 12.87 17.30 6.48
C ALA A 327 13.49 17.87 5.19
N LEU A 328 13.25 17.20 4.05
CA LEU A 328 13.70 17.65 2.74
C LEU A 328 13.09 19.00 2.33
N SER A 329 11.86 19.30 2.75
CA SER A 329 11.26 20.61 2.50
C SER A 329 12.02 21.73 3.21
N MET A 330 12.52 21.47 4.42
CA MET A 330 13.34 22.44 5.15
C MET A 330 14.75 22.57 4.59
N GLU A 331 15.33 21.48 4.09
CA GLU A 331 16.67 21.49 3.50
C GLU A 331 16.72 22.12 2.10
N TYR A 332 15.70 21.88 1.27
CA TYR A 332 15.75 22.22 -0.16
C TYR A 332 14.66 23.18 -0.62
N MET A 333 13.64 23.45 0.21
CA MET A 333 12.44 24.19 -0.21
C MET A 333 12.07 25.35 0.72
N PHE A 334 12.83 25.58 1.79
CA PHE A 334 12.49 26.54 2.85
C PHE A 334 12.19 27.95 2.31
N ASP A 335 13.03 28.46 1.41
CA ASP A 335 12.88 29.81 0.85
C ASP A 335 11.63 29.98 -0.02
N PHE A 336 10.95 28.90 -0.39
CA PHE A 336 9.72 28.93 -1.19
C PHE A 336 8.47 28.71 -0.34
N LEU A 337 8.58 28.36 0.94
CA LEU A 337 7.42 28.04 1.77
C LEU A 337 6.82 29.30 2.41
N ASP A 338 5.58 29.62 2.02
CA ASP A 338 4.79 30.72 2.60
C ASP A 338 4.14 30.32 3.94
N ALA A 339 4.10 29.02 4.25
CA ALA A 339 3.65 28.47 5.53
C ALA A 339 4.39 27.16 5.87
N PRO A 340 4.48 26.79 7.16
CA PRO A 340 5.12 25.53 7.56
C PRO A 340 4.45 24.32 6.90
N ALA A 341 5.24 23.49 6.22
CA ALA A 341 4.77 22.25 5.64
C ALA A 341 4.04 21.38 6.68
N GLN A 342 2.91 20.78 6.30
CA GLN A 342 2.06 20.00 7.20
C GLN A 342 2.05 18.52 6.83
N ARG A 343 1.68 17.68 7.79
CA ARG A 343 1.49 16.24 7.59
C ARG A 343 0.06 15.84 7.91
N ILE A 344 -0.44 14.88 7.15
CA ILE A 344 -1.69 14.17 7.41
C ILE A 344 -1.36 12.68 7.36
N THR A 345 -1.59 11.98 8.46
CA THR A 345 -1.13 10.60 8.67
C THR A 345 -2.24 9.73 9.25
N GLY A 346 -1.99 8.43 9.41
CA GLY A 346 -2.77 7.61 10.32
C GLY A 346 -2.61 8.07 11.79
N ALA A 347 -3.47 7.56 12.66
CA ALA A 347 -3.37 7.77 14.10
C ALA A 347 -2.20 6.98 14.69
N GLU A 348 -1.59 7.50 15.76
CA GLU A 348 -0.48 6.84 16.47
C GLU A 348 -0.99 5.77 17.45
N VAL A 349 -1.69 4.78 16.92
CA VAL A 349 -2.24 3.65 17.67
C VAL A 349 -2.25 2.39 16.81
N PRO A 350 -2.16 1.18 17.40
CA PRO A 350 -2.51 -0.04 16.69
C PRO A 350 -3.95 0.05 16.17
N THR A 351 -4.17 -0.34 14.91
CA THR A 351 -5.47 -0.17 14.26
C THR A 351 -6.60 -0.87 15.03
N PRO A 352 -7.62 -0.12 15.50
CA PRO A 352 -8.75 -0.69 16.23
C PRO A 352 -9.72 -1.39 15.27
N TYR A 353 -10.41 -2.44 15.76
CA TYR A 353 -11.41 -3.18 14.97
C TYR A 353 -12.76 -2.47 14.85
N ALA A 354 -13.16 -1.70 15.87
CA ALA A 354 -14.48 -1.07 15.89
C ALA A 354 -14.58 -0.03 14.77
N ILE A 355 -15.60 -0.17 13.89
CA ILE A 355 -15.78 0.63 12.66
C ILE A 355 -15.57 2.14 12.89
N GLY A 356 -16.19 2.69 13.93
CA GLY A 356 -16.06 4.12 14.23
C GLY A 356 -14.65 4.54 14.63
N LEU A 357 -13.90 3.68 15.34
CA LEU A 357 -12.51 3.95 15.71
C LEU A 357 -11.56 3.71 14.53
N GLU A 358 -11.81 2.70 13.70
CA GLU A 358 -11.03 2.43 12.49
C GLU A 358 -11.11 3.61 11.52
N ALA A 359 -12.32 4.12 11.29
CA ALA A 359 -12.54 5.31 10.45
C ALA A 359 -11.80 6.55 10.97
N LEU A 360 -11.70 6.72 12.29
CA LEU A 360 -10.93 7.81 12.92
C LEU A 360 -9.41 7.60 12.89
N SER A 361 -8.95 6.40 12.53
CA SER A 361 -7.52 6.04 12.56
C SER A 361 -6.78 6.35 11.27
N PHE A 362 -7.47 6.68 10.18
CA PHE A 362 -6.86 6.91 8.87
C PHE A 362 -7.36 8.22 8.24
N PRO A 363 -6.56 8.85 7.37
CA PRO A 363 -7.01 10.03 6.64
C PRO A 363 -8.22 9.73 5.77
N ASP A 364 -9.16 10.66 5.76
CA ASP A 364 -10.27 10.73 4.81
C ASP A 364 -10.27 12.08 4.07
N GLU A 365 -11.13 12.21 3.06
CA GLU A 365 -11.24 13.42 2.26
C GLU A 365 -11.62 14.64 3.11
N ALA A 366 -12.47 14.46 4.12
CA ALA A 366 -12.91 15.54 5.01
C ALA A 366 -11.75 16.11 5.85
N LEU A 367 -10.89 15.25 6.38
CA LEU A 367 -9.69 15.66 7.11
C LEU A 367 -8.71 16.39 6.19
N ILE A 368 -8.51 15.89 4.97
CA ILE A 368 -7.65 16.53 3.96
C ILE A 368 -8.18 17.93 3.64
N GLU A 369 -9.46 18.06 3.31
CA GLU A 369 -10.11 19.36 3.03
C GLU A 369 -9.95 20.33 4.20
N LYS A 370 -10.21 19.87 5.44
CA LYS A 370 -10.06 20.69 6.65
C LYS A 370 -8.63 21.21 6.80
N LYS A 371 -7.62 20.37 6.56
CA LYS A 371 -6.21 20.74 6.68
C LYS A 371 -5.78 21.73 5.61
N ILE A 372 -6.29 21.60 4.39
CA ILE A 372 -6.06 22.58 3.31
C ILE A 372 -6.61 23.96 3.71
N VAL A 373 -7.86 24.02 4.16
CA VAL A 373 -8.51 25.27 4.61
C VAL A 373 -7.73 25.91 5.76
N GLN A 374 -7.27 25.11 6.73
CA GLN A 374 -6.48 25.60 7.86
C GLN A 374 -5.12 26.17 7.41
N LEU A 375 -4.42 25.49 6.51
CA LEU A 375 -3.11 25.91 6.03
C LEU A 375 -3.19 27.20 5.22
N LEU A 376 -4.17 27.30 4.32
CA LEU A 376 -4.36 28.43 3.40
C LEU A 376 -5.20 29.58 3.99
N ARG A 377 -5.77 29.41 5.18
CA ARG A 377 -6.59 30.42 5.89
C ARG A 377 -7.78 30.92 5.05
N LEU A 378 -8.51 29.98 4.44
CA LEU A 378 -9.64 30.24 3.54
C LEU A 378 -10.96 30.52 4.25
#